data_AF-H2Z4S0-F1
#
_entry.id   AF-H2Z4S0-F1
#
_cell.length_a   1.000
_cell.length_b   1.000
_cell.length_c   1.000
_cell.angle_alpha   90.00
_cell.angle_beta   90.00
_cell.angle_gamma   90.00
#
_symmetry.space_group_name_H-M   'P 1'
#
loop_
_entity.id
_entity.type
_entity.pdbx_description
1 polymer ?
#
loop_
_entity_poly.entity_id
_entity_poly.type
_entity_poly.pdbx_seq_one_letter_code
_entity_poly.pdbx_strand_id
1 'polypeptide(L)'
;MDVVKGKADACRFYGNLPLNKVAGNFHIVAGKPVQIFGGHAHMSLMFSPIPYNFSHRIDHLSFGNMNTGFINALDGDERIANTESYTFQYYLDIVATKINSRRIKTDTFQFSVSEQSRKLDHTSGSHGQPGVFFKYDFSPLSVVITEQKMPFYKFLVRL
;
A
#
# COMPACT_ATOMS: atom_id res chain seq x y z
N MET A 1 -13.13 -14.84 -20.43
CA MET A 1 -12.54 -15.10 -19.10
C MET A 1 -13.52 -15.98 -18.36
N ASP A 2 -13.23 -17.28 -18.33
CA ASP A 2 -14.10 -18.28 -17.73
C ASP A 2 -14.08 -18.12 -16.21
N VAL A 3 -15.25 -17.89 -15.62
CA VAL A 3 -15.42 -17.88 -14.17
C VAL A 3 -15.40 -19.34 -13.72
N VAL A 4 -14.24 -19.78 -13.22
CA VAL A 4 -14.09 -21.10 -12.58
C VAL A 4 -15.04 -21.16 -11.39
N LYS A 5 -16.13 -21.93 -11.50
CA LYS A 5 -17.04 -22.23 -10.39
C LYS A 5 -16.39 -23.23 -9.44
N GLY A 6 -15.52 -22.72 -8.57
CA GLY A 6 -14.95 -23.43 -7.42
C GLY A 6 -15.43 -22.82 -6.10
N LYS A 7 -15.02 -23.40 -4.97
CA LYS A 7 -15.16 -22.77 -3.66
C LYS A 7 -14.33 -21.48 -3.65
N ALA A 8 -14.90 -20.36 -3.22
CA ALA A 8 -14.18 -19.10 -3.12
C ALA A 8 -12.96 -19.27 -2.19
N ASP A 9 -11.77 -19.06 -2.75
CA ASP A 9 -10.45 -19.24 -2.13
C ASP A 9 -9.67 -17.92 -2.03
N ALA A 10 -10.22 -16.84 -2.59
CA ALA A 10 -9.65 -15.50 -2.55
C ALA A 10 -10.70 -14.44 -2.20
N CYS A 11 -10.22 -13.31 -1.68
CA CYS A 11 -11.03 -12.13 -1.34
C CYS A 11 -10.55 -10.93 -2.15
N ARG A 12 -11.47 -10.14 -2.70
CA ARG A 12 -11.16 -8.85 -3.33
C ARG A 12 -11.51 -7.71 -2.37
N PHE A 13 -10.51 -6.94 -1.97
CA PHE A 13 -10.69 -5.72 -1.18
C PHE A 13 -10.57 -4.50 -2.10
N TYR A 14 -11.54 -3.61 -2.05
CA TYR A 14 -11.52 -2.34 -2.79
C TYR A 14 -12.30 -1.27 -2.03
N GLY A 15 -11.84 -0.03 -2.10
CA GLY A 15 -12.49 1.09 -1.44
C GLY A 15 -11.52 2.21 -1.11
N ASN A 16 -12.02 3.21 -0.38
CA ASN A 16 -11.24 4.33 0.12
C ASN A 16 -11.36 4.37 1.64
N LEU A 17 -10.24 4.61 2.33
CA LEU A 17 -10.20 4.70 3.78
C LEU A 17 -9.77 6.13 4.18
N PRO A 18 -10.61 6.90 4.88
CA PRO A 18 -10.17 8.18 5.45
C PRO A 18 -9.17 7.91 6.58
N LEU A 19 -7.99 8.51 6.46
CA LEU A 19 -6.89 8.35 7.41
C LEU A 19 -6.46 9.70 7.99
N ASN A 20 -5.99 9.67 9.24
CA ASN A 20 -5.25 10.79 9.79
C ASN A 20 -3.87 10.87 9.12
N LYS A 21 -3.38 12.09 8.88
CA LYS A 21 -2.05 12.34 8.27
C LYS A 21 -0.93 12.21 9.31
N VAL A 22 -0.82 11.03 9.89
CA VAL A 22 0.19 10.64 10.88
C VAL A 22 0.67 9.23 10.54
N ALA A 23 1.81 8.82 11.12
CA ALA A 23 2.28 7.45 10.99
C ALA A 23 1.20 6.44 11.42
N GLY A 24 1.03 5.38 10.64
CA GLY A 24 0.01 4.37 10.89
C GLY A 24 0.32 3.02 10.27
N ASN A 25 -0.56 2.05 10.56
CA ASN A 25 -0.42 0.67 10.11
C ASN A 25 -1.79 0.12 9.73
N PHE A 26 -2.01 -0.06 8.44
CA PHE A 26 -3.17 -0.76 7.91
C PHE A 26 -2.78 -2.21 7.65
N HIS A 27 -3.54 -3.18 8.15
CA HIS A 27 -3.16 -4.58 8.01
C HIS A 27 -4.34 -5.49 7.74
N ILE A 28 -4.05 -6.57 7.02
CA ILE A 28 -4.97 -7.65 6.68
C ILE A 28 -4.39 -8.92 7.31
N VAL A 29 -5.08 -9.43 8.32
CA VAL A 29 -4.68 -10.63 9.06
C VAL A 29 -5.91 -11.48 9.31
N ALA A 30 -5.70 -12.76 9.60
CA ALA A 30 -6.77 -13.69 9.88
C ALA A 30 -7.32 -13.54 11.32
N GLY A 31 -8.56 -13.97 11.51
CA GLY A 31 -9.23 -13.98 12.82
C GLY A 31 -10.08 -12.75 13.08
N LYS A 32 -10.91 -12.83 14.13
CA LYS A 32 -11.81 -11.75 14.52
C LYS A 32 -11.01 -10.60 15.15
N PRO A 33 -11.25 -9.34 14.75
CA PRO A 33 -10.70 -8.20 15.46
C PRO A 33 -11.34 -8.12 16.85
N VAL A 34 -10.53 -7.95 17.88
CA VAL A 34 -10.98 -7.72 19.26
C VAL A 34 -10.40 -6.37 19.68
N GLN A 35 -11.28 -5.45 20.09
CA GLN A 35 -10.85 -4.18 20.67
C GLN A 35 -10.47 -4.43 22.12
N ILE A 36 -9.21 -4.15 22.46
CA ILE A 36 -8.68 -4.32 23.82
C ILE A 36 -7.89 -3.05 24.16
N PHE A 37 -8.18 -2.42 25.30
CA PHE A 37 -7.49 -1.22 25.83
C PHE A 37 -7.33 -0.04 24.84
N GLY A 38 -8.34 0.23 24.00
CA GLY A 38 -8.28 1.34 23.04
C GLY A 38 -7.42 1.07 21.79
N GLY A 39 -6.89 -0.14 21.63
CA GLY A 39 -6.24 -0.63 20.42
C GLY A 39 -7.03 -1.73 19.71
N HIS A 40 -6.48 -2.23 18.61
CA HIS A 40 -7.01 -3.38 17.86
C HIS A 40 -6.05 -4.57 17.97
N ALA A 41 -6.53 -5.71 18.49
CA ALA A 41 -5.80 -6.96 18.55
C ALA A 41 -6.52 -8.04 17.72
N HIS A 42 -5.78 -8.97 17.12
CA HIS A 42 -6.38 -10.11 16.42
C HIS A 42 -6.16 -11.37 17.26
N MET A 43 -7.27 -12.03 17.64
CA MET A 43 -7.23 -13.28 18.39
C MET A 43 -7.01 -14.47 17.44
N SER A 44 -5.96 -14.43 16.63
CA SER A 44 -5.58 -15.54 15.75
C SER A 44 -4.98 -16.71 16.55
N LEU A 45 -4.50 -16.46 17.77
CA LEU A 45 -3.78 -17.42 18.60
C LEU A 45 -4.67 -18.45 19.31
N MET A 46 -5.99 -18.22 19.36
CA MET A 46 -6.95 -19.08 20.09
C MET A 46 -7.61 -20.16 19.25
N PHE A 47 -7.51 -20.07 17.93
CA PHE A 47 -8.08 -21.06 17.02
C PHE A 47 -6.94 -21.87 16.42
N SER A 48 -7.14 -23.18 16.31
CA SER A 48 -6.19 -24.14 15.70
C SER A 48 -5.51 -23.52 14.48
N PRO A 49 -4.21 -23.76 14.21
CA PRO A 49 -3.49 -23.16 13.09
C PRO A 49 -4.12 -23.59 11.77
N ILE A 50 -5.17 -22.91 11.36
CA ILE A 50 -5.71 -22.99 10.02
C ILE A 50 -4.65 -22.32 9.17
N PRO A 51 -4.07 -23.03 8.21
CA PRO A 51 -3.09 -22.43 7.34
C PRO A 51 -3.73 -21.28 6.54
N TYR A 52 -3.17 -20.08 6.64
CA TYR A 52 -3.66 -18.91 5.92
C TYR A 52 -2.66 -18.55 4.82
N ASN A 53 -3.12 -18.60 3.57
CA ASN A 53 -2.34 -18.13 2.45
C ASN A 53 -2.57 -16.62 2.25
N PHE A 54 -1.53 -15.82 2.49
CA PHE A 54 -1.54 -14.37 2.26
C PHE A 54 -0.90 -13.98 0.92
N SER A 55 -0.85 -14.89 -0.05
CA SER A 55 -0.56 -14.53 -1.43
C SER A 55 -1.58 -13.50 -1.90
N HIS A 56 -1.13 -12.42 -2.52
CA HIS A 56 -2.00 -11.32 -2.89
C HIS A 56 -1.45 -10.57 -4.10
N ARG A 57 -2.35 -9.88 -4.77
CA ARG A 57 -2.04 -8.92 -5.82
C ARG A 57 -2.61 -7.57 -5.42
N ILE A 58 -1.78 -6.54 -5.52
CA ILE A 58 -2.18 -5.16 -5.29
C ILE A 58 -2.60 -4.60 -6.65
N ASP A 59 -3.90 -4.59 -6.93
CA ASP A 59 -4.42 -4.01 -8.18
C ASP A 59 -4.09 -2.53 -8.26
N HIS A 60 -4.32 -1.81 -7.16
CA HIS A 60 -4.04 -0.38 -7.06
C HIS A 60 -3.93 0.08 -5.62
N LEU A 61 -2.93 0.92 -5.31
CA LEU A 61 -2.81 1.62 -4.04
C LEU A 61 -2.35 3.06 -4.26
N SER A 62 -3.12 4.03 -3.78
CA SER A 62 -2.77 5.46 -3.86
C SER A 62 -3.21 6.23 -2.63
N PHE A 63 -2.65 7.43 -2.47
CA PHE A 63 -2.97 8.37 -1.41
C PHE A 63 -3.48 9.68 -1.99
N GLY A 64 -4.64 10.14 -1.51
CA GLY A 64 -5.31 11.35 -2.01
C GLY A 64 -6.02 11.12 -3.34
N ASN A 65 -6.22 12.20 -4.10
CA ASN A 65 -6.97 12.14 -5.35
C ASN A 65 -6.12 11.49 -6.46
N MET A 66 -6.74 10.56 -7.19
CA MET A 66 -6.20 9.99 -8.42
C MET A 66 -5.96 11.10 -9.44
N ASN A 67 -4.69 11.34 -9.77
CA ASN A 67 -4.32 12.24 -10.85
C ASN A 67 -3.72 11.43 -12.00
N THR A 68 -4.15 11.75 -13.22
CA THR A 68 -3.67 11.09 -14.44
C THR A 68 -2.18 11.34 -14.63
N GLY A 69 -1.40 10.28 -14.84
CA GLY A 69 0.02 10.38 -15.19
C GLY A 69 1.02 9.88 -14.13
N PHE A 70 0.55 9.44 -12.96
CA PHE A 70 1.39 8.77 -11.97
C PHE A 70 1.15 7.26 -12.00
N ILE A 71 2.24 6.49 -11.97
CA ILE A 71 2.24 5.05 -11.74
C ILE A 71 2.69 4.86 -10.30
N ASN A 72 1.85 4.27 -9.45
CA ASN A 72 2.24 4.02 -8.06
C ASN A 72 3.12 2.77 -7.98
N ALA A 73 4.04 2.75 -7.01
CA ALA A 73 5.06 1.71 -6.92
C ALA A 73 4.50 0.28 -6.75
N LEU A 74 3.32 0.14 -6.14
CA LEU A 74 2.67 -1.15 -5.88
C LEU A 74 1.55 -1.49 -6.87
N ASP A 75 1.29 -0.66 -7.88
CA ASP A 75 0.22 -0.91 -8.85
C ASP A 75 0.54 -2.15 -9.70
N GLY A 76 -0.29 -3.17 -9.60
CA GLY A 76 -0.15 -4.45 -10.31
C GLY A 76 0.84 -5.42 -9.68
N ASP A 77 1.42 -5.11 -8.52
CA ASP A 77 2.40 -6.00 -7.87
C ASP A 77 1.74 -7.26 -7.31
N GLU A 78 2.42 -8.40 -7.42
CA GLU A 78 1.93 -9.71 -6.98
C GLU A 78 2.95 -10.42 -6.09
N ARG A 79 2.49 -10.91 -4.95
CA ARG A 79 3.29 -11.67 -3.99
C ARG A 79 2.69 -13.01 -3.72
N ILE A 80 3.53 -14.04 -3.88
CA ILE A 80 3.17 -15.43 -3.63
C ILE A 80 3.89 -15.91 -2.37
N ALA A 81 3.12 -16.43 -1.43
CA ALA A 81 3.63 -17.07 -0.23
C ALA A 81 3.91 -18.55 -0.51
N ASN A 82 5.18 -18.96 -0.38
CA ASN A 82 5.57 -20.37 -0.56
C ASN A 82 5.14 -21.27 0.61
N THR A 83 4.78 -20.68 1.76
CA THR A 83 4.30 -21.42 2.93
C THR A 83 3.16 -20.65 3.60
N GLU A 84 2.32 -21.35 4.35
CA GLU A 84 1.07 -20.86 4.94
C GLU A 84 1.26 -19.96 6.18
N SER A 85 2.50 -19.54 6.46
CA SER A 85 2.87 -18.70 7.60
C SER A 85 3.86 -17.61 7.18
N TYR A 86 3.43 -16.76 6.24
CA TYR A 86 4.19 -15.60 5.78
C TYR A 86 3.64 -14.28 6.36
N THR A 87 4.56 -13.36 6.66
CA THR A 87 4.26 -11.95 6.88
C THR A 87 4.82 -11.14 5.72
N PHE A 88 3.99 -10.31 5.09
CA PHE A 88 4.38 -9.30 4.12
C PHE A 88 4.25 -7.92 4.74
N GLN A 89 5.30 -7.11 4.67
CA GLN A 89 5.32 -5.76 5.20
C GLN A 89 5.77 -4.79 4.11
N TYR A 90 4.94 -3.78 3.88
CA TYR A 90 5.20 -2.65 3.01
C TYR A 90 5.38 -1.42 3.89
N TYR A 91 6.54 -0.80 3.81
CA TYR A 91 6.86 0.46 4.45
C TYR A 91 6.71 1.55 3.39
N LEU A 92 5.72 2.43 3.57
CA LEU A 92 5.30 3.44 2.63
C LEU A 92 5.70 4.82 3.15
N ASP A 93 6.66 5.46 2.49
CA ASP A 93 7.04 6.84 2.80
C ASP A 93 6.30 7.79 1.87
N ILE A 94 5.31 8.49 2.40
CA ILE A 94 4.37 9.33 1.65
C ILE A 94 4.86 10.78 1.61
N VAL A 95 4.90 11.38 0.41
CA VAL A 95 5.33 12.76 0.17
C VAL A 95 4.22 13.56 -0.49
N ALA A 96 3.88 14.70 0.11
CA ALA A 96 2.90 15.62 -0.46
C ALA A 96 3.45 16.23 -1.77
N THR A 97 2.68 16.13 -2.85
CA THR A 97 3.06 16.64 -4.18
C THR A 97 2.03 17.65 -4.66
N LYS A 98 2.48 18.87 -4.96
CA LYS A 98 1.66 19.92 -5.55
C LYS A 98 1.99 20.05 -7.03
N ILE A 99 0.97 19.96 -7.87
CA ILE A 99 1.12 20.11 -9.31
C ILE A 99 0.55 21.47 -9.70
N ASN A 100 1.38 22.30 -10.32
CA ASN A 100 1.02 23.59 -10.85
C ASN A 100 1.33 23.65 -12.35
N SER A 101 0.38 23.15 -13.14
CA SER A 101 0.36 23.24 -14.60
C SER A 101 -0.70 24.25 -15.05
N ARG A 102 -0.65 24.70 -16.30
CA ARG A 102 -1.67 25.62 -16.87
C ARG A 102 -3.08 25.05 -16.84
N ARG A 103 -3.20 23.73 -16.99
CA ARG A 103 -4.51 23.04 -17.07
C ARG A 103 -4.94 22.43 -15.75
N ILE A 104 -3.98 22.07 -14.89
CA ILE A 104 -4.23 21.29 -13.68
C ILE A 104 -3.48 21.92 -12.52
N LYS A 105 -4.22 22.31 -11.49
CA LYS A 105 -3.70 22.65 -10.16
C LYS A 105 -4.31 21.70 -9.16
N THR A 106 -3.50 20.85 -8.56
CA THR A 106 -4.00 19.79 -7.68
C THR A 106 -2.93 19.39 -6.66
N ASP A 107 -3.40 19.09 -5.46
CA ASP A 107 -2.60 18.53 -4.39
C ASP A 107 -2.83 17.01 -4.36
N THR A 108 -1.75 16.25 -4.38
CA THR A 108 -1.76 14.78 -4.36
C THR A 108 -0.63 14.26 -3.50
N PHE A 109 -0.49 12.94 -3.44
CA PHE A 109 0.58 12.28 -2.70
C PHE A 109 1.26 11.26 -3.60
N GLN A 110 2.57 11.20 -3.48
CA GLN A 110 3.39 10.12 -4.03
C GLN A 110 3.97 9.34 -2.86
N PHE A 111 4.36 8.09 -3.08
CA PHE A 111 5.03 7.32 -2.06
C PHE A 111 6.14 6.47 -2.65
N SER A 112 7.15 6.21 -1.83
CA SER A 112 8.11 5.15 -2.08
C SER A 112 7.79 3.93 -1.21
N VAL A 113 8.24 2.75 -1.63
CA VAL A 113 7.97 1.50 -0.92
C VAL A 113 9.27 0.78 -0.61
N SER A 114 9.39 0.31 0.63
CA SER A 114 10.34 -0.71 1.04
C SER A 114 9.59 -1.96 1.49
N GLU A 115 10.02 -3.11 1.00
CA GLU A 115 9.29 -4.37 1.18
C GLU A 115 10.09 -5.34 2.03
N GLN A 116 9.39 -6.03 2.92
CA GLN A 116 9.97 -7.09 3.74
C GLN A 116 8.99 -8.25 3.80
N SER A 117 9.44 -9.42 3.36
CA SER A 117 8.70 -10.67 3.55
C SER A 117 9.49 -11.58 4.47
N ARG A 118 8.79 -12.27 5.38
CA ARG A 118 9.41 -13.24 6.28
C ARG A 118 8.51 -14.44 6.49
N LYS A 119 9.13 -15.62 6.53
CA LYS A 119 8.48 -16.85 7.01
C LYS A 119 8.48 -16.85 8.54
N LEU A 120 7.34 -17.19 9.11
CA LEU A 120 7.18 -17.43 10.52
C LEU A 120 7.39 -18.91 10.81
N ASP A 121 8.15 -19.18 11.86
CA ASP A 121 8.46 -20.52 12.32
C ASP A 121 8.67 -20.47 13.82
N HIS A 122 7.66 -20.94 14.55
CA HIS A 122 7.67 -20.97 16.00
C HIS A 122 8.75 -21.90 16.56
N THR A 123 9.15 -22.93 15.82
CA THR A 123 10.19 -23.88 16.25
C THR A 123 11.58 -23.28 16.15
N SER A 124 11.79 -22.36 15.20
CA SER A 124 13.04 -21.62 15.03
C SER A 124 13.06 -20.27 15.77
N GLY A 125 12.08 -19.99 16.64
CA GLY A 125 11.96 -18.72 17.39
C GLY A 125 11.47 -17.53 16.56
N SER A 126 11.03 -17.74 15.32
CA SER A 126 10.43 -16.70 14.47
C SER A 126 8.94 -16.53 14.80
N HIS A 127 8.67 -15.84 15.91
CA HIS A 127 7.32 -15.48 16.32
C HIS A 127 6.80 -14.25 15.55
N GLY A 128 5.52 -14.26 15.21
CA GLY A 128 4.85 -13.15 14.54
C GLY A 128 3.41 -13.48 14.20
N GLN A 129 2.71 -12.49 13.68
CA GLN A 129 1.37 -12.66 13.10
C GLN A 129 1.51 -12.78 11.58
N PRO A 130 1.06 -13.88 10.94
CA PRO A 130 0.99 -13.95 9.49
C PRO A 130 -0.05 -12.96 8.98
N GLY A 131 0.23 -12.35 7.83
CA GLY A 131 -0.63 -11.34 7.22
C GLY A 131 0.09 -10.35 6.33
N VAL A 132 -0.67 -9.38 5.83
CA VAL A 132 -0.20 -8.29 4.97
C VAL A 132 -0.30 -6.97 5.73
N PHE A 133 0.79 -6.22 5.82
CA PHE A 133 0.88 -5.00 6.61
C PHE A 133 1.38 -3.85 5.75
N PHE A 134 0.65 -2.73 5.78
CA PHE A 134 0.97 -1.47 5.12
C PHE A 134 1.25 -0.44 6.20
N LYS A 135 2.53 -0.29 6.53
CA LYS A 135 3.02 0.73 7.46
C LYS A 135 3.30 1.97 6.65
N TYR A 136 2.68 3.08 7.01
CA TYR A 136 2.82 4.33 6.27
C TYR A 136 3.25 5.47 7.19
N ASP A 137 4.09 6.36 6.67
CA ASP A 137 4.50 7.59 7.33
C ASP A 137 4.45 8.76 6.34
N PHE A 138 4.10 9.95 6.85
CA PHE A 138 4.03 11.16 6.04
C PHE A 138 5.31 11.96 6.23
N SER A 139 6.05 12.12 5.14
CA SER A 139 7.23 12.99 5.11
C SER A 139 6.83 14.44 5.39
N PRO A 140 7.62 15.18 6.19
CA PRO A 140 7.42 16.61 6.37
C PRO A 140 7.78 17.43 5.12
N LEU A 141 8.38 16.80 4.11
CA LEU A 141 8.76 17.44 2.85
C LEU A 141 7.59 17.47 1.87
N SER A 142 7.59 18.48 1.00
CA SER A 142 6.64 18.57 -0.11
C SER A 142 7.37 18.85 -1.43
N VAL A 143 6.89 18.23 -2.50
CA VAL A 143 7.40 18.39 -3.85
C VAL A 143 6.45 19.30 -4.62
N VAL A 144 6.99 20.33 -5.29
CA VAL A 144 6.20 21.24 -6.13
C VAL A 144 6.64 21.09 -7.58
N ILE A 145 5.75 20.57 -8.42
CA ILE A 145 5.96 20.41 -9.85
C ILE A 145 5.38 21.64 -10.55
N THR A 146 6.23 22.43 -11.20
CA THR A 146 5.82 23.61 -11.97
C THR A 146 6.11 23.41 -13.45
N GLU A 147 5.11 23.64 -14.30
CA GLU A 147 5.30 23.62 -15.74
C GLU A 147 5.95 24.93 -16.21
N GLN A 148 7.21 24.86 -16.66
CA GLN A 148 7.88 25.99 -17.30
C GLN A 148 7.85 25.83 -18.82
N LYS A 149 7.49 26.90 -19.54
CA LYS A 149 7.71 26.96 -21.00
C LYS A 149 8.88 27.89 -21.31
N MET A 150 9.64 27.52 -22.34
CA MET A 150 10.53 28.47 -22.98
C MET A 150 9.70 29.61 -23.59
N PRO A 151 10.00 30.87 -23.26
CA PRO A 151 9.38 32.00 -23.92
C PRO A 151 9.65 31.96 -25.42
N PHE A 152 8.67 32.35 -26.24
CA PHE A 152 8.80 32.35 -27.71
C PHE A 152 10.03 33.11 -28.21
N TYR A 153 10.43 34.20 -27.54
CA TYR A 153 11.65 34.92 -27.89
C TYR A 153 12.90 34.05 -27.76
N LYS A 154 13.03 33.20 -26.72
CA LYS A 154 14.17 32.28 -26.56
C LYS A 154 14.22 31.19 -27.64
N PHE A 155 13.09 30.86 -28.23
CA PHE A 155 13.04 29.96 -29.39
C PHE A 155 13.54 30.66 -30.66
N LEU A 156 13.17 31.93 -30.85
CA LEU A 156 13.59 32.72 -32.02
C LEU A 156 15.09 33.05 -32.06
N VAL A 157 15.75 33.22 -30.90
CA VAL A 157 17.22 33.50 -30.87
C VAL A 157 18.08 32.23 -30.97
N ARG A 158 17.49 31.04 -31.02
CA ARG A 158 18.20 29.74 -31.09
C ARG A 158 18.10 29.04 -32.44
N LEU A 159 17.47 29.69 -33.43
CA LEU A 159 17.39 29.26 -34.83
C LEU A 159 18.50 29.92 -35.64
#